data_AF-A0AAW1V1I0-F1
#
_entry.id   AF-A0AAW1V1I0-F1
#
_cell.length_a   1.000
_cell.length_b   1.000
_cell.length_c   1.000
_cell.angle_alpha   90.00
_cell.angle_beta   90.00
_cell.angle_gamma   90.00
#
_symmetry.space_group_name_H-M   'P 1'
#
loop_
_entity.id
_entity.type
_entity.pdbx_description
1 polymer ?
#
loop_
_entity_poly.entity_id
_entity_poly.type
_entity_poly.pdbx_seq_one_letter_code
_entity_poly.pdbx_strand_id
1 'polypeptide(L)'
;MPLKTSLRKKINYASLKSNLASYDWNLVYNSKAGQDATTKFLNVINEQILANTTVSVLKNRNIGRNVWITQGRSLLQDLIKKTKIQYYKSLITPNTTNSKDLWKIVNKITNSKLGNKEIKEIRQDDSTIIHSKKDIAESFNRYFSDVAPVLSKQIKTRSPRLPGKKRIVGESIFLGPTNCYI
;
A
#
# COMPACT_ATOMS: atom_id res chain seq x y z
N MET A 1 -18.62 28.00 -14.86
CA MET A 1 -19.10 26.78 -14.18
C MET A 1 -18.91 26.93 -12.68
N PRO A 2 -19.95 26.80 -11.84
CA PRO A 2 -19.80 26.93 -10.39
C PRO A 2 -19.07 25.71 -9.80
N LEU A 3 -18.13 25.96 -8.87
CA LEU A 3 -17.33 24.93 -8.21
C LEU A 3 -18.22 24.10 -7.27
N LYS A 4 -18.16 22.76 -7.39
CA LYS A 4 -18.87 21.81 -6.54
C LYS A 4 -18.34 21.94 -5.09
N THR A 5 -19.11 22.56 -4.20
CA THR A 5 -18.74 22.72 -2.79
C THR A 5 -19.00 21.42 -2.03
N SER A 6 -17.94 20.87 -1.41
CA SER A 6 -18.07 19.69 -0.57
C SER A 6 -18.54 20.09 0.83
N LEU A 7 -19.59 19.43 1.30
CA LEU A 7 -20.10 19.61 2.67
C LEU A 7 -19.40 18.62 3.61
N ARG A 8 -19.03 19.08 4.80
CA ARG A 8 -18.58 18.22 5.90
C ARG A 8 -19.65 18.16 6.96
N LYS A 9 -20.16 16.95 7.21
CA LYS A 9 -21.03 16.64 8.34
C LYS A 9 -20.16 16.21 9.52
N LYS A 10 -20.41 16.76 10.71
CA LYS A 10 -19.73 16.35 11.96
C LYS A 10 -20.79 16.19 13.05
N ILE A 11 -20.87 14.97 13.60
CA ILE A 11 -21.77 14.63 14.69
C ILE A 11 -21.10 14.97 16.02
N ASN A 12 -21.85 15.61 16.93
CA ASN A 12 -21.43 15.81 18.31
C ASN A 12 -21.89 14.62 19.17
N TYR A 13 -21.00 13.66 19.37
CA TYR A 13 -21.31 12.44 20.11
C TYR A 13 -21.57 12.66 21.60
N ALA A 14 -20.96 13.69 22.22
CA ALA A 14 -21.18 13.99 23.63
C ALA A 14 -22.61 14.46 23.90
N SER A 15 -23.08 15.42 23.09
CA SER A 15 -24.45 15.92 23.15
C SER A 15 -25.48 14.88 22.68
N LEU A 16 -25.13 14.07 21.66
CA LEU A 16 -26.00 12.97 21.23
C LEU A 16 -26.21 11.95 22.36
N LYS A 17 -25.14 11.60 23.08
CA LYS A 17 -25.20 10.64 24.20
C LYS A 17 -26.07 11.17 25.34
N SER A 18 -25.95 12.45 25.71
CA SER A 18 -26.80 13.02 26.76
C SER A 18 -28.27 13.04 26.35
N ASN A 19 -28.56 13.42 25.09
CA ASN A 19 -29.93 13.52 24.61
C ASN A 19 -30.62 12.16 24.51
N LEU A 20 -29.90 11.11 24.10
CA LEU A 20 -30.44 9.75 24.03
C LEU A 20 -30.67 9.15 25.43
N ALA A 21 -29.83 9.50 26.41
CA ALA A 21 -29.98 9.06 27.79
C ALA A 21 -31.18 9.73 28.48
N SER A 22 -31.50 10.97 28.12
CA SER A 22 -32.64 11.72 28.66
C SER A 22 -33.96 11.50 27.91
N TYR A 23 -33.94 10.75 26.80
CA TYR A 23 -35.12 10.55 25.97
C TYR A 23 -36.09 9.54 26.61
N ASP A 24 -37.39 9.82 26.54
CA ASP A 24 -38.42 8.92 27.06
C ASP A 24 -38.73 7.78 26.08
N TRP A 25 -38.16 6.60 26.37
CA TRP A 25 -38.28 5.42 25.52
C TRP A 25 -39.63 4.69 25.67
N ASN A 26 -40.49 5.08 26.63
CA ASN A 26 -41.80 4.46 26.81
C ASN A 26 -42.70 4.63 25.57
N LEU A 27 -42.50 5.70 24.80
CA LEU A 27 -43.20 5.95 23.54
C LEU A 27 -42.92 4.91 22.45
N VAL A 28 -41.72 4.32 22.47
CA VAL A 28 -41.31 3.24 21.57
C VAL A 28 -41.81 1.90 22.11
N TYR A 29 -41.72 1.70 23.42
CA TYR A 29 -42.06 0.45 24.10
C TYR A 29 -43.57 0.13 24.08
N ASN A 30 -44.43 1.14 24.18
CA ASN A 30 -45.89 0.97 24.25
C ASN A 30 -46.56 0.75 22.88
N SER A 31 -45.79 0.48 21.82
CA SER A 31 -46.34 0.24 20.48
C SER A 31 -46.81 -1.21 20.33
N LYS A 32 -48.05 -1.39 19.87
CA LYS A 32 -48.71 -2.70 19.79
C LYS A 32 -48.19 -3.60 18.66
N ALA A 33 -47.56 -3.00 17.64
CA ALA A 33 -47.02 -3.70 16.48
C ALA A 33 -45.50 -3.49 16.39
N GLY A 34 -44.74 -4.57 16.21
CA GLY A 34 -43.27 -4.52 16.17
C GLY A 34 -42.72 -3.62 15.06
N GLN A 35 -43.41 -3.53 13.91
CA GLN A 35 -43.03 -2.63 12.82
C GLN A 35 -43.17 -1.15 13.22
N ASP A 36 -44.25 -0.80 13.93
CA ASP A 36 -44.47 0.58 14.42
C ASP A 36 -43.46 0.97 15.51
N ALA A 37 -43.05 0.01 16.34
CA ALA A 37 -41.96 0.20 17.30
C ALA A 37 -40.67 0.58 16.58
N THR A 38 -40.38 -0.15 15.50
CA THR A 38 -39.15 -0.03 14.73
C THR A 38 -39.09 1.31 13.98
N THR A 39 -40.19 1.73 13.36
CA THR A 39 -40.26 3.02 12.67
C THR A 39 -40.14 4.19 13.64
N LYS A 40 -40.82 4.12 14.80
CA LYS A 40 -40.70 5.15 15.85
C LYS A 40 -39.28 5.23 16.38
N PHE A 41 -38.63 4.10 16.65
CA PHE A 41 -37.24 4.06 17.08
C PHE A 41 -36.31 4.75 16.05
N LEU A 42 -36.43 4.39 14.77
CA LEU A 42 -35.59 4.98 13.72
C LEU A 42 -35.82 6.49 13.57
N ASN A 43 -37.06 6.95 13.70
CA ASN A 43 -37.37 8.37 13.62
C ASN A 43 -36.70 9.14 14.75
N VAL A 44 -36.81 8.66 15.99
CA VAL A 44 -36.16 9.28 17.16
C VAL A 44 -34.65 9.34 16.98
N ILE A 45 -34.02 8.25 16.55
CA ILE A 45 -32.58 8.21 16.32
C ILE A 45 -32.16 9.19 15.21
N ASN A 46 -32.91 9.23 14.10
CA ASN A 46 -32.62 10.14 13.00
C ASN A 46 -32.77 11.60 13.42
N GLU A 47 -33.82 11.95 14.17
CA GLU A 47 -34.03 13.31 14.70
C GLU A 47 -32.89 13.74 15.62
N GLN A 48 -32.49 12.87 16.55
CA GLN A 48 -31.38 13.16 17.47
C GLN A 48 -30.03 13.28 16.74
N ILE A 49 -29.79 12.45 15.72
CA ILE A 49 -28.59 12.55 14.87
C ILE A 49 -28.59 13.87 14.11
N LEU A 50 -29.71 14.27 13.50
CA LEU A 50 -29.81 15.52 12.74
C LEU A 50 -29.61 16.74 13.65
N ALA A 51 -30.26 16.76 14.82
CA ALA A 51 -30.12 17.84 15.80
C ALA A 51 -28.67 18.00 16.31
N ASN A 52 -27.92 16.90 16.38
CA ASN A 52 -26.53 16.88 16.83
C ASN A 52 -25.50 16.88 15.69
N THR A 53 -25.93 17.05 14.43
CA THR A 53 -25.03 17.10 13.26
C THR A 53 -24.81 18.54 12.83
N THR A 54 -23.57 18.99 12.91
CA THR A 54 -23.14 20.27 12.32
C THR A 54 -22.75 20.07 10.87
N VAL A 55 -23.26 20.91 9.97
CA VAL A 55 -22.89 20.92 8.55
C VAL A 55 -22.06 22.16 8.28
N SER A 56 -20.83 21.96 7.81
CA SER A 56 -19.91 23.05 7.47
C SER A 56 -19.47 22.94 6.02
N VAL A 57 -19.43 24.07 5.33
CA VAL A 57 -18.87 24.15 3.97
C VAL A 57 -17.36 24.04 4.08
N LEU A 58 -16.77 23.08 3.39
CA LEU A 58 -15.31 23.02 3.26
C LEU A 58 -14.88 24.13 2.31
N LYS A 59 -14.29 25.19 2.86
CA LYS A 59 -13.56 26.18 2.06
C LYS A 59 -12.44 25.43 1.34
N ASN A 60 -12.49 25.40 0.01
CA ASN A 60 -11.38 24.89 -0.78
C ASN A 60 -10.18 25.78 -0.48
N ARG A 61 -9.19 25.26 0.26
CA ARG A 61 -7.87 25.88 0.38
C ARG A 61 -7.14 25.66 -0.93
N ASN A 62 -7.65 26.25 -2.01
CA ASN A 62 -6.88 26.46 -3.22
C ASN A 62 -5.92 27.61 -2.92
N ILE A 63 -4.98 27.35 -2.01
CA ILE A 63 -3.82 28.21 -1.79
C ILE A 63 -3.16 28.19 -3.15
N GLY A 64 -3.25 29.30 -3.88
CA GLY A 64 -2.60 29.48 -5.17
C GLY A 64 -1.11 29.19 -4.95
N ARG A 65 -0.71 27.94 -5.22
CA ARG A 65 0.70 27.57 -5.15
C ARG A 65 1.36 28.38 -6.23
N ASN A 66 2.29 29.26 -5.83
CA ASN A 66 3.05 30.08 -6.76
C ASN A 66 3.59 29.20 -7.88
N VAL A 67 3.12 29.46 -9.09
CA VAL A 67 3.37 28.60 -10.26
C VAL A 67 4.87 28.50 -10.51
N TRP A 68 5.63 29.58 -10.32
CA TRP A 68 7.08 29.62 -10.47
C TRP A 68 7.84 28.74 -9.46
N ILE A 69 7.35 28.60 -8.21
CA ILE A 69 7.95 27.69 -7.21
C ILE A 69 7.72 26.24 -7.66
N THR A 70 6.53 25.94 -8.16
CA THR A 70 6.17 24.61 -8.64
C THR A 70 6.94 24.26 -9.92
N GLN A 71 7.07 25.20 -10.85
CA GLN A 71 7.85 25.07 -12.09
C GLN A 71 9.34 24.89 -11.79
N GLY A 72 9.93 25.74 -10.95
CA GLY A 72 11.34 25.64 -10.56
C GLY A 72 11.67 24.32 -9.88
N ARG A 73 10.80 23.85 -8.97
CA ARG A 73 10.93 22.53 -8.35
C ARG A 73 10.83 21.40 -9.37
N SER A 74 9.88 21.47 -10.31
CA SER A 74 9.73 20.46 -11.35
C SER A 74 10.97 20.38 -12.24
N LEU A 75 11.46 21.53 -12.71
CA LEU A 75 12.67 21.62 -13.53
C LEU A 75 13.89 21.08 -12.80
N LEU A 76 14.08 21.42 -11.53
CA LEU A 76 15.16 20.90 -10.71
C LEU A 76 15.07 19.38 -10.55
N GLN A 77 13.87 18.86 -10.26
CA GLN A 77 13.66 17.41 -10.14
C GLN A 77 13.95 16.68 -11.46
N ASP A 78 13.55 17.25 -12.59
CA ASP A 78 13.80 16.68 -13.91
C ASP A 78 15.27 16.73 -14.28
N LEU A 79 15.96 17.82 -13.95
CA LEU A 79 17.40 17.93 -14.11
C LEU A 79 18.13 16.88 -13.27
N ILE A 80 17.79 16.71 -12.00
CA ILE A 80 18.38 15.68 -11.11
C ILE A 80 18.15 14.27 -11.67
N LYS A 81 16.95 13.99 -12.20
CA LYS A 81 16.66 12.69 -12.83
C LYS A 81 17.53 12.48 -14.07
N LYS A 82 17.58 13.46 -14.97
CA LYS A 82 18.36 13.39 -16.22
C LYS A 82 19.84 13.19 -15.94
N THR A 83 20.42 13.96 -15.02
CA THR A 83 21.85 13.86 -14.67
C THR A 83 22.18 12.52 -14.02
N LYS A 84 21.32 11.99 -13.12
CA LYS A 84 21.49 10.65 -12.55
C LYS A 84 21.46 9.57 -13.62
N ILE A 85 20.47 9.61 -14.52
CA ILE A 85 20.36 8.64 -15.62
C ILE A 85 21.60 8.70 -16.50
N GLN A 86 22.03 9.90 -16.88
CA GLN A 86 23.21 10.10 -17.72
C GLN A 86 24.49 9.57 -17.06
N TYR A 87 24.68 9.86 -15.77
CA TYR A 87 25.82 9.38 -14.99
C TYR A 87 25.86 7.85 -14.88
N TYR A 88 24.74 7.21 -14.55
CA TYR A 88 24.72 5.74 -14.48
C TYR A 88 24.79 5.09 -15.85
N LYS A 89 24.23 5.72 -16.89
CA LYS A 89 24.38 5.27 -18.27
C LYS A 89 25.86 5.27 -18.68
N SER A 90 26.61 6.33 -18.40
CA SER A 90 28.05 6.39 -18.74
C SER A 90 28.90 5.38 -17.94
N LEU A 91 28.48 4.99 -16.74
CA LEU A 91 29.13 3.91 -15.97
C LEU A 91 28.80 2.51 -16.51
N ILE A 92 27.56 2.30 -16.98
CA ILE A 92 27.08 0.99 -17.44
C ILE A 92 27.52 0.69 -18.87
N THR A 93 27.46 1.66 -19.79
CA THR A 93 27.78 1.47 -21.22
C THR A 93 29.13 0.81 -21.49
N PRO A 94 30.26 1.16 -20.82
CA PRO A 94 31.53 0.49 -21.06
C PRO A 94 31.63 -0.91 -20.43
N ASN A 95 30.78 -1.23 -19.45
CA ASN A 95 30.84 -2.48 -18.67
C ASN A 95 29.78 -3.52 -19.11
N THR A 96 29.11 -3.30 -20.23
CA THR A 96 28.05 -4.20 -20.74
C THR A 96 28.57 -5.59 -21.12
N THR A 97 29.85 -5.70 -21.49
CA THR A 97 30.51 -6.96 -21.85
C THR A 97 30.96 -7.76 -20.63
N ASN A 98 31.25 -7.09 -19.52
CA ASN A 98 31.76 -7.72 -18.30
C ASN A 98 30.67 -7.74 -17.21
N SER A 99 29.98 -8.88 -17.14
CA SER A 99 28.89 -9.11 -16.18
C SER A 99 29.32 -8.92 -14.73
N LYS A 100 30.57 -9.24 -14.36
CA LYS A 100 31.08 -9.07 -12.99
C LYS A 100 31.19 -7.61 -12.61
N ASP A 101 31.75 -6.79 -13.48
CA ASP A 101 31.92 -5.36 -13.21
C ASP A 101 30.60 -4.60 -13.31
N LEU A 102 29.71 -5.01 -14.22
CA LEU A 102 28.33 -4.54 -14.23
C LEU A 102 27.62 -4.84 -12.90
N TRP A 103 27.77 -6.06 -12.38
CA TRP A 103 27.17 -6.45 -11.11
C TRP A 103 27.75 -5.67 -9.92
N LYS A 104 29.04 -5.34 -9.93
CA LYS A 104 29.64 -4.43 -8.91
C LYS A 104 28.98 -3.04 -8.95
N ILE A 105 28.75 -2.49 -10.14
CA ILE A 105 28.09 -1.18 -10.31
C ILE A 105 26.64 -1.26 -9.82
N VAL A 106 25.90 -2.29 -10.21
CA VAL A 106 24.52 -2.52 -9.74
C VAL A 106 24.49 -2.63 -8.23
N ASN A 107 25.35 -3.46 -7.63
CA ASN A 107 25.46 -3.61 -6.18
C ASN A 107 25.82 -2.28 -5.49
N LYS A 108 26.68 -1.45 -6.07
CA LYS A 108 26.98 -0.12 -5.52
C LYS A 108 25.73 0.79 -5.49
N ILE A 109 24.82 0.63 -6.45
CA ILE A 109 23.57 1.40 -6.55
C ILE A 109 22.48 0.83 -5.62
N THR A 110 22.37 -0.50 -5.53
CA THR A 110 21.29 -1.21 -4.82
C THR A 110 21.64 -1.53 -3.37
N ASN A 111 22.88 -1.92 -3.06
CA ASN A 111 23.33 -2.20 -1.70
C ASN A 111 23.75 -0.91 -0.99
N SER A 112 22.74 -0.17 -0.56
CA SER A 112 22.87 0.81 0.52
C SER A 112 23.15 0.09 1.85
N LYS A 113 24.40 -0.34 2.06
CA LYS A 113 24.95 -0.71 3.38
C LYS A 113 23.99 -1.51 4.27
N LEU A 114 23.39 -2.58 3.75
CA LEU A 114 22.78 -3.58 4.61
C LEU A 114 23.95 -4.29 5.30
N GLY A 115 24.31 -3.81 6.49
CA GLY A 115 25.24 -4.54 7.36
C GLY A 115 24.73 -5.96 7.50
N ASN A 116 25.63 -6.94 7.51
CA ASN A 116 25.27 -8.33 7.75
C ASN A 116 24.53 -8.41 9.09
N LYS A 117 23.19 -8.51 9.03
CA LYS A 117 22.37 -8.69 10.21
C LYS A 117 22.33 -10.18 10.47
N GLU A 118 23.03 -10.60 11.51
CA GLU A 118 22.94 -11.97 11.99
C GLU A 118 21.55 -12.22 12.58
N ILE A 119 20.91 -13.30 12.14
CA ILE A 119 19.65 -13.77 12.71
C ILE A 119 20.00 -14.48 14.02
N LYS A 120 19.59 -13.90 15.14
CA LYS A 120 19.89 -14.41 16.49
C LYS A 120 18.88 -15.47 16.96
N GLU A 121 17.66 -15.40 16.45
CA GLU A 121 16.58 -16.29 16.87
C GLU A 121 15.49 -16.38 15.81
N ILE A 122 14.77 -17.50 15.82
CA ILE A 122 13.56 -17.73 15.03
C ILE A 122 12.50 -18.31 15.95
N ARG A 123 11.25 -17.87 15.76
CA ARG A 123 10.08 -18.42 16.46
C ARG A 123 9.33 -19.34 15.52
N GLN A 124 9.11 -20.57 15.95
CA GLN A 124 8.25 -21.52 15.26
C GLN A 124 6.82 -21.45 15.82
N ASP A 125 5.85 -21.96 15.06
CA ASP A 125 4.43 -21.96 15.40
C ASP A 125 4.14 -22.62 16.76
N ASP A 126 4.95 -23.61 17.16
CA ASP A 126 4.82 -24.35 18.43
C ASP A 126 5.38 -23.57 19.64
N SER A 127 5.52 -22.25 19.55
CA SER A 127 6.07 -21.35 20.58
C SER A 127 7.54 -21.61 20.98
N THR A 128 8.24 -22.50 20.27
CA THR A 128 9.66 -22.78 20.50
C THR A 128 10.55 -21.70 19.89
N ILE A 129 11.53 -21.23 20.67
CA ILE A 129 12.53 -20.24 20.23
C ILE A 129 13.84 -20.98 19.96
N ILE A 130 14.35 -20.87 18.73
CA ILE A 130 15.60 -21.50 18.31
C ILE A 130 16.69 -20.45 18.26
N HIS A 131 17.76 -20.63 19.04
CA HIS A 131 18.91 -19.71 19.10
C HIS A 131 20.16 -20.25 18.39
N SER A 132 20.24 -21.56 18.17
CA SER A 132 21.39 -22.23 17.56
C SER A 132 21.40 -22.03 16.05
N LYS A 133 22.53 -21.58 15.50
CA LYS A 133 22.68 -21.32 14.05
C LYS A 133 22.42 -22.55 13.19
N LYS A 134 22.82 -23.73 13.68
CA LYS A 134 22.63 -25.00 12.97
C LYS A 134 21.14 -25.34 12.89
N ASP A 135 20.43 -25.21 13.99
CA ASP A 135 19.01 -25.54 14.08
C ASP A 135 18.15 -24.50 13.33
N ILE A 136 18.60 -23.24 13.33
CA ILE A 136 18.07 -22.18 12.46
C ILE A 136 18.18 -22.60 10.98
N ALA A 137 19.37 -22.98 10.52
CA ALA A 137 19.58 -23.40 9.14
C ALA A 137 18.73 -24.63 8.79
N GLU A 138 18.64 -25.60 9.69
CA GLU A 138 17.83 -26.81 9.50
C GLU A 138 16.33 -26.48 9.42
N SER A 139 15.84 -25.56 10.26
CA SER A 139 14.44 -25.10 10.21
C SER A 139 14.11 -24.44 8.88
N PHE A 140 15.01 -23.61 8.33
CA PHE A 140 14.84 -23.01 7.02
C PHE A 140 14.86 -24.06 5.90
N ASN A 141 15.79 -25.01 5.96
CA ASN A 141 15.88 -26.09 4.98
C ASN A 141 14.57 -26.89 4.97
N ARG A 142 14.08 -27.32 6.13
CA ARG A 142 12.82 -28.04 6.26
C ARG A 142 11.64 -27.23 5.70
N TYR A 143 11.55 -25.95 6.03
CA TYR A 143 10.49 -25.08 5.50
C TYR A 143 10.49 -25.05 3.96
N PHE A 144 11.64 -24.82 3.33
CA PHE A 144 11.71 -24.73 1.87
C PHE A 144 11.65 -26.09 1.17
N SER A 145 12.04 -27.18 1.81
CA SER A 145 11.90 -28.53 1.27
C SER A 145 10.47 -29.06 1.36
N ASP A 146 9.78 -28.83 2.49
CA ASP A 146 8.50 -29.49 2.78
C ASP A 146 7.29 -28.59 2.51
N VAL A 147 7.37 -27.31 2.85
CA VAL A 147 6.25 -26.36 2.71
C VAL A 147 6.16 -25.83 1.29
N ALA A 148 7.29 -25.66 0.60
CA ALA A 148 7.30 -25.11 -0.76
C ALA A 148 6.52 -25.96 -1.78
N PRO A 149 6.61 -27.31 -1.80
CA PRO A 149 5.78 -28.13 -2.68
C PRO A 149 4.28 -28.01 -2.37
N VAL A 150 3.90 -27.92 -1.10
CA VAL A 150 2.50 -27.79 -0.67
C VAL A 150 1.92 -26.44 -1.14
N LEU A 151 2.64 -25.35 -0.90
CA LEU A 151 2.24 -24.02 -1.36
C LEU A 151 2.22 -23.95 -2.89
N SER A 152 3.20 -24.55 -3.57
CA SER A 152 3.26 -24.59 -5.04
C SER A 152 2.02 -25.25 -5.64
N LYS A 153 1.55 -26.35 -5.05
CA LYS A 153 0.30 -27.03 -5.47
C LYS A 153 -0.95 -26.16 -5.26
N GLN A 154 -0.96 -25.29 -4.26
CA GLN A 154 -2.07 -24.39 -3.96
C GLN A 154 -2.09 -23.12 -4.82
N ILE A 155 -0.97 -22.76 -5.44
CA ILE A 155 -0.92 -21.65 -6.39
C ILE A 155 -1.73 -22.06 -7.62
N LYS A 156 -2.93 -21.48 -7.75
CA LYS A 156 -3.73 -21.58 -8.98
C LYS A 156 -2.84 -21.18 -10.15
N THR A 157 -2.63 -22.10 -11.09
CA THR A 157 -1.97 -21.79 -12.36
C THR A 157 -2.74 -20.63 -12.98
N ARG A 158 -2.10 -19.46 -13.08
CA ARG A 158 -2.70 -18.32 -13.76
C ARG A 158 -3.10 -18.79 -15.16
N SER A 159 -4.33 -18.48 -15.58
CA SER A 159 -4.79 -18.69 -16.96
C SER A 159 -3.69 -18.27 -17.93
N PRO A 160 -3.48 -19.00 -19.05
CA PRO A 160 -2.40 -18.70 -19.99
C PRO A 160 -2.41 -17.20 -20.25
N ARG A 161 -1.28 -16.55 -19.92
CA ARG A 161 -1.15 -15.11 -20.13
C ARG A 161 -1.55 -14.87 -21.58
N LEU A 162 -2.58 -14.06 -21.82
CA LEU A 162 -2.83 -13.48 -23.14
C LEU A 162 -1.45 -13.04 -23.66
N PRO A 163 -1.08 -13.37 -24.90
CA PRO A 163 0.26 -13.09 -25.41
C PRO A 163 0.56 -11.62 -25.14
N GLY A 164 1.41 -11.38 -24.14
CA GLY A 164 1.79 -10.04 -23.76
C GLY A 164 2.40 -9.42 -25.00
N LYS A 165 1.90 -8.26 -25.44
CA LYS A 165 2.54 -7.52 -26.53
C LYS A 165 4.04 -7.53 -26.26
N LYS A 166 4.81 -8.17 -27.14
CA LYS A 166 6.27 -8.19 -27.09
C LYS A 166 6.72 -6.73 -27.18
N ARG A 167 6.86 -6.05 -26.04
CA ARG A 167 7.52 -4.77 -25.97
C ARG A 167 9.00 -5.08 -26.06
N ILE A 168 9.49 -5.12 -27.30
CA ILE A 168 10.92 -5.11 -27.56
C ILE A 168 11.39 -3.73 -27.11
N VAL A 169 12.05 -3.68 -25.96
CA VAL A 169 12.74 -2.47 -25.53
C VAL A 169 14.05 -2.47 -26.30
N GLY A 170 14.07 -1.79 -27.45
CA GLY A 170 15.23 -1.76 -28.36
C GLY A 170 16.51 -1.19 -27.73
N GLU A 171 16.37 -0.45 -26.63
CA GLU A 171 17.49 0.08 -25.84
C GLU A 171 17.70 -0.69 -24.52
N SER A 172 17.24 -1.94 -24.44
CA SER A 172 17.47 -2.78 -23.27
C SER A 172 18.96 -3.12 -23.14
N ILE A 173 19.48 -2.96 -21.94
CA ILE A 173 20.81 -3.45 -21.56
C ILE A 173 20.85 -4.99 -21.41
N PHE A 174 19.68 -5.63 -21.33
CA PHE A 174 19.58 -7.09 -21.34
C PHE A 174 19.67 -7.58 -22.77
N LEU A 175 20.66 -8.47 -22.94
CA LEU A 175 21.05 -9.24 -24.11
C LEU A 175 19.86 -9.60 -25.00
N GLY A 176 20.08 -9.51 -26.33
CA GLY A 176 19.19 -10.08 -27.33
C GLY A 176 18.83 -11.54 -27.04
N PRO A 177 17.87 -12.12 -27.77
CA PRO A 177 17.30 -13.43 -27.45
C PRO A 177 18.41 -14.43 -27.13
N THR A 178 18.49 -14.84 -25.86
CA THR A 178 19.29 -16.00 -25.48
C THR A 178 18.58 -17.19 -26.10
N ASN A 179 19.14 -17.72 -27.17
CA ASN A 179 18.71 -18.99 -27.75
C ASN A 179 18.89 -20.05 -26.67
N CYS A 180 17.80 -20.39 -25.99
CA CYS A 180 17.73 -21.56 -25.13
C CYS A 180 17.57 -22.77 -26.05
N TYR A 181 18.67 -23.27 -26.62
CA TYR A 181 18.68 -24.64 -27.11
C TYR A 181 18.87 -25.55 -25.89
N ILE A 182 17.81 -26.23 -25.50
CA ILE A 182 17.85 -27.49 -24.73
C ILE A 182 17.16 -28.51 -25.62
#